data_AF-A0A1X1EGG6-F1
#
_entry.id   AF-A0A1X1EGG6-F1
#
_cell.length_a   1.000
_cell.length_b   1.000
_cell.length_c   1.000
_cell.angle_alpha   90.00
_cell.angle_beta   90.00
_cell.angle_gamma   90.00
#
_symmetry.space_group_name_H-M   'P 1'
#
loop_
_entity.id
_entity.type
_entity.pdbx_description
1 polymer ?
#
loop_
_entity_poly.entity_id
_entity_poly.type
_entity_poly.pdbx_seq_one_letter_code
_entity_poly.pdbx_strand_id
1 'polypeptide(L)' 'MQCEMKIIIFIVIVIAGIVFIPDTVVGHVVDSLGLAQGDGEEGMSNFFFIILLIKTAFSAAIALLILCRYRKPQ' A
#
# COMPACT_ATOMS: atom_id res chain seq x y z
N MET A 1 15.14 -2.79 24.28
CA MET A 1 15.01 -1.56 23.45
C MET A 1 15.37 -1.86 21.98
N GLN A 2 14.71 -2.84 21.33
CA GLN A 2 14.89 -3.14 19.88
C GLN A 2 13.56 -3.14 19.10
N CYS A 3 12.43 -2.92 19.77
CA CYS A 3 11.12 -2.88 19.15
C CYS A 3 10.82 -1.52 18.46
N GLU A 4 11.44 -0.42 18.90
CA GLU A 4 11.09 0.93 18.45
C GLU A 4 11.68 1.30 17.07
N MET A 5 12.96 0.99 16.80
CA MET A 5 13.58 1.28 15.49
C MET A 5 12.97 0.47 14.33
N LYS A 6 12.49 -0.75 14.62
CA LYS A 6 11.92 -1.64 13.58
C LYS A 6 10.58 -1.11 13.06
N ILE A 7 9.79 -0.46 13.91
CA ILE A 7 8.54 0.21 13.51
C ILE A 7 8.83 1.41 12.61
N ILE A 8 9.86 2.20 12.93
CA ILE A 8 10.25 3.35 12.09
C ILE A 8 10.71 2.87 10.71
N ILE A 9 11.53 1.83 10.65
CA ILE A 9 11.98 1.22 9.38
C ILE A 9 10.79 0.65 8.59
N PHE A 10 9.84 0.01 9.26
CA PHE A 10 8.59 -0.47 8.64
C PHE A 10 7.81 0.68 8.01
N ILE A 11 7.60 1.78 8.75
CA ILE A 11 6.88 2.96 8.26
C ILE A 11 7.62 3.59 7.05
N VAL A 12 8.95 3.71 7.11
CA VAL A 12 9.75 4.26 6.00
C VAL A 12 9.64 3.40 4.75
N ILE A 13 9.71 2.08 4.87
CA ILE A 13 9.53 1.15 3.75
C ILE A 13 8.11 1.27 3.19
N VAL A 14 7.11 1.39 4.07
CA VAL A 14 5.71 1.53 3.67
C VAL A 14 5.50 2.82 2.86
N ILE A 15 6.01 3.95 3.35
CA ILE A 15 5.92 5.24 2.67
C ILE A 15 6.70 5.22 1.36
N ALA A 16 7.91 4.66 1.34
CA ALA A 16 8.70 4.54 0.13
C ALA A 16 7.99 3.72 -0.95
N GLY A 17 7.37 2.59 -0.59
CA GLY A 17 6.55 1.79 -1.51
C GLY A 17 5.35 2.58 -2.04
N ILE A 18 4.69 3.35 -1.19
CA ILE A 18 3.56 4.22 -1.58
C ILE A 18 4.02 5.36 -2.49
N VAL A 19 5.22 5.90 -2.31
CA VAL A 19 5.74 6.99 -3.19
C VAL A 19 6.24 6.43 -4.52
N PHE A 20 6.84 5.23 -4.53
CA PHE A 20 7.48 4.68 -5.72
C PHE A 20 6.50 3.99 -6.68
N ILE A 21 5.34 3.52 -6.19
CA ILE A 21 4.32 2.94 -7.05
C ILE A 21 3.63 4.06 -7.85
N PRO A 22 3.69 4.08 -9.19
CA PRO A 22 3.03 5.09 -10.00
C PRO A 22 1.52 4.96 -9.87
N ASP A 23 0.82 6.05 -9.60
CA ASP A 23 -0.65 6.06 -9.48
C ASP A 23 -1.34 5.60 -10.77
N THR A 24 -0.69 5.77 -11.92
CA THR A 24 -1.14 5.28 -13.24
C THR A 24 -1.25 3.75 -13.29
N VAL A 25 -0.34 3.03 -12.62
CA VAL A 25 -0.36 1.56 -12.59
C VAL A 25 -1.51 1.07 -11.70
N VAL A 26 -1.71 1.72 -10.56
CA VAL A 26 -2.79 1.35 -9.63
C VAL A 26 -4.15 1.70 -10.22
N GLY A 27 -4.28 2.89 -10.83
CA GLY A 27 -5.50 3.31 -11.51
C GLY A 27 -5.91 2.35 -12.61
N HIS A 28 -4.97 1.84 -13.42
CA HIS A 28 -5.27 0.85 -14.45
C HIS A 28 -5.72 -0.51 -13.88
N VAL A 29 -5.22 -0.90 -12.70
CA VAL A 29 -5.67 -2.12 -12.00
C VAL A 29 -7.07 -1.92 -11.42
N VAL A 30 -7.35 -0.75 -10.83
CA VAL A 30 -8.66 -0.43 -10.24
C VAL A 30 -9.74 -0.35 -11.32
N ASP A 31 -9.42 0.27 -12.45
CA ASP A 31 -10.31 0.36 -13.61
C ASP A 31 -10.52 -1.02 -14.26
N SER A 32 -9.44 -1.79 -14.44
CA SER A 32 -9.52 -3.16 -14.98
C SER A 32 -10.28 -4.15 -14.08
N LEU A 33 -10.31 -3.94 -12.75
CA LEU A 33 -11.10 -4.75 -11.82
C LEU A 33 -12.54 -4.23 -11.66
N GLY A 34 -12.89 -3.08 -12.25
CA GLY A 34 -14.21 -2.46 -12.07
C GLY A 34 -14.49 -2.06 -10.62
N LEU A 35 -13.46 -1.78 -9.83
CA LEU A 35 -13.61 -1.50 -8.39
C LEU A 35 -14.14 -0.11 -8.08
N ALA A 36 -14.10 0.81 -9.05
CA ALA A 36 -14.76 2.10 -8.95
C ALA A 36 -16.08 2.07 -9.73
N GLN A 37 -17.18 1.86 -9.01
CA GLN A 37 -18.52 2.06 -9.53
C GLN A 37 -19.20 3.17 -8.72
N GLY A 38 -19.71 4.19 -9.42
CA GLY A 38 -20.39 5.32 -8.83
C GLY A 38 -20.58 6.44 -9.85
N ASP A 39 -21.61 7.27 -9.64
CA ASP A 39 -21.81 8.51 -10.40
C ASP A 39 -20.58 9.43 -10.26
N GLY A 40 -20.31 10.30 -11.23
CA GLY A 40 -18.99 10.90 -11.46
C GLY A 40 -18.27 11.48 -10.22
N GLU A 41 -19.00 12.01 -9.23
CA GLU A 41 -18.42 12.50 -7.97
C GLU A 41 -18.15 11.38 -6.94
N GLU A 42 -19.14 10.53 -6.67
CA GLU A 42 -19.02 9.40 -5.74
C GLU A 42 -18.05 8.33 -6.28
N GLY A 43 -18.07 8.09 -7.59
CA GLY A 43 -17.16 7.17 -8.29
C GLY A 43 -15.70 7.62 -8.22
N MET A 44 -15.42 8.93 -8.32
CA MET A 44 -14.05 9.45 -8.24
C MET A 44 -13.48 9.40 -6.82
N SER A 45 -14.29 9.70 -5.80
CA SER A 45 -13.86 9.57 -4.40
C SER A 45 -13.59 8.11 -4.01
N ASN A 46 -14.43 7.19 -4.47
CA ASN A 46 -14.26 5.76 -4.23
C ASN A 46 -13.05 5.22 -4.99
N PHE A 47 -12.81 5.65 -6.24
CA PHE A 47 -11.61 5.31 -7.01
C PHE A 47 -10.32 5.72 -6.29
N PHE A 48 -10.25 6.97 -5.82
CA PHE A 48 -9.09 7.48 -5.09
C PHE A 48 -8.84 6.71 -3.78
N PHE A 49 -9.91 6.39 -3.05
CA PHE A 49 -9.82 5.60 -1.83
C PHE A 49 -9.33 4.17 -2.09
N ILE A 50 -9.84 3.50 -3.12
CA ILE A 50 -9.41 2.15 -3.52
C ILE A 50 -7.93 2.15 -3.91
N ILE A 51 -7.47 3.16 -4.66
CA ILE A 51 -6.05 3.32 -5.03
C ILE A 51 -5.19 3.39 -3.77
N LEU A 52 -5.53 4.26 -2.82
CA LEU A 52 -4.79 4.40 -1.56
C LEU A 52 -4.78 3.10 -0.75
N LEU A 53 -5.90 2.37 -0.73
CA LEU A 53 -6.06 1.14 0.03
C LEU A 53 -5.19 0.00 -0.54
N ILE A 54 -5.16 -0.17 -1.87
CA ILE A 54 -4.28 -1.14 -2.55
C ILE A 54 -2.82 -0.78 -2.31
N LYS A 55 -2.46 0.49 -2.47
CA LYS A 55 -1.09 0.99 -2.30
C LYS A 55 -0.60 0.76 -0.87
N THR A 56 -1.45 1.03 0.11
CA THR A 56 -1.16 0.80 1.53
C THR A 56 -1.07 -0.69 1.85
N ALA A 57 -2.00 -1.51 1.37
CA ALA A 57 -2.01 -2.95 1.62
C ALA A 57 -0.79 -3.65 1.02
N PHE A 58 -0.42 -3.31 -0.23
CA PHE A 58 0.76 -3.86 -0.90
C PHE A 58 2.05 -3.50 -0.15
N SER A 59 2.14 -2.24 0.26
CA SER A 59 3.29 -1.74 0.99
C SER A 59 3.41 -2.36 2.39
N ALA A 60 2.28 -2.51 3.10
CA ALA A 60 2.21 -3.21 4.38
C ALA A 60 2.57 -4.70 4.25
N ALA A 61 2.13 -5.37 3.18
CA ALA A 61 2.47 -6.77 2.91
C ALA A 61 3.97 -6.95 2.68
N ILE A 62 4.60 -6.10 1.87
CA ILE A 62 6.06 -6.12 1.65
C ILE A 62 6.79 -5.89 2.97
N ALA A 63 6.40 -4.87 3.73
CA ALA A 63 7.05 -4.52 4.98
C ALA A 63 6.87 -5.63 6.04
N LEU A 64 5.72 -6.31 6.06
CA LEU A 64 5.49 -7.50 6.89
C LEU A 64 6.31 -8.70 6.43
N LEU A 65 6.47 -8.94 5.12
CA LEU A 65 7.31 -10.00 4.60
C LEU A 65 8.78 -9.78 4.98
N ILE A 66 9.28 -8.55 4.87
CA ILE A 66 10.62 -8.16 5.30
C ILE A 66 10.75 -8.39 6.81
N LEU A 67 9.81 -7.88 7.60
CA LEU A 67 9.83 -8.04 9.05
C LEU A 67 9.79 -9.53 9.46
N CYS A 68 8.95 -10.34 8.84
CA CYS A 68 8.88 -11.79 9.05
C CYS A 68 10.19 -12.49 8.69
N ARG A 69 10.88 -12.05 7.62
CA ARG A 69 12.21 -12.57 7.26
C ARG A 69 13.27 -12.22 8.30
N TYR A 70 13.26 -10.99 8.81
CA TYR A 70 14.14 -10.57 9.91
C TYR A 70 13.78 -11.17 11.27
N ARG A 71 12.58 -11.73 11.44
CA ARG A 71 12.10 -12.36 12.67
C ARG A 71 12.35 -13.88 12.73
N LYS A 72 12.93 -14.49 11.69
CA LYS A 72 13.49 -15.84 11.83
C LYS A 72 14.70 -15.74 12.77
N PRO A 73 14.73 -16.47 13.89
CA PRO A 73 15.95 -16.59 14.67
C PRO A 73 16.99 -17.28 13.79
N GLN A 74 18.11 -16.60 13.55
CA GLN A 74 19.40 -17.28 13.48
C GLN A 74 19.62 -17.93 14.85
#